data_AF-A0A6N9PSJ7-F1
#
_entry.id   AF-A0A6N9PSJ7-F1
#
_cell.length_a   1.000
_cell.length_b   1.000
_cell.length_c   1.000
_cell.angle_alpha   90.00
_cell.angle_beta   90.00
_cell.angle_gamma   90.00
#
_symmetry.space_group_name_H-M   'P 1'
#
loop_
_entity.id
_entity.type
_entity.pdbx_description
1 polymer ?
#
loop_
_entity_poly.entity_id
_entity_poly.type
_entity_poly.pdbx_seq_one_letter_code
_entity_poly.pdbx_strand_id
1 'polypeptide(L)'
;MSNSNLICYTKISPNKTSPRNHKIDTISIHCMAGDLSVETCGNVFAPSSRQASSNYGIGSDGRIAMYVEEKDRSWCTSSASNDNRAVTIEVANDGGAETGWHVSDKAYKALLDLVTDICRRNGIKRLLWKGDKALIGQVDKQNMTVHRWFAAKACPGDYLYNLHGQIAAEVNKRLGVPEETPAPAPEPKTLYRVQIGAYSVKANAEACLQKAKAAGFADAFIVEESKGQAAAPAPAPQITAGSTVRVKEGAKTYTGGGLASFVYGRDHTVKEISGDRAVITFGGVVVAAVKLADLTLV
;
A
#
# COMPACT_ATOMS: atom_id res chain seq x y z
N MET A 1 -10.49 -31.65 0.76
CA MET A 1 -10.36 -30.21 1.05
C MET A 1 -10.78 -30.01 2.49
N SER A 2 -9.90 -29.50 3.35
CA SER A 2 -10.21 -29.13 4.73
C SER A 2 -10.32 -27.62 4.84
N ASN A 3 -11.16 -27.10 5.73
CA ASN A 3 -11.25 -25.66 6.01
C ASN A 3 -10.04 -25.20 6.86
N SER A 4 -9.80 -23.89 6.93
CA SER A 4 -8.71 -23.32 7.74
C SER A 4 -8.91 -23.54 9.24
N ASN A 5 -7.84 -23.84 9.98
CA ASN A 5 -7.88 -23.87 11.45
C ASN A 5 -7.78 -22.46 12.08
N LEU A 6 -7.63 -21.41 11.27
CA LEU A 6 -7.56 -20.01 11.74
C LEU A 6 -8.94 -19.40 12.01
N ILE A 7 -10.02 -20.14 11.69
CA ILE A 7 -11.40 -19.68 11.85
C ILE A 7 -11.73 -19.54 13.34
N CYS A 8 -12.20 -18.36 13.75
CA CYS A 8 -12.71 -18.10 15.10
C CYS A 8 -14.24 -17.91 15.14
N TYR A 9 -14.90 -17.84 13.98
CA TYR A 9 -16.34 -17.64 13.86
C TYR A 9 -16.88 -18.34 12.62
N THR A 10 -18.06 -18.98 12.71
CA THR A 10 -18.70 -19.64 11.58
C THR A 10 -20.17 -19.25 11.51
N LYS A 11 -20.62 -18.86 10.32
CA LYS A 11 -22.04 -18.62 10.01
C LYS A 11 -22.31 -18.99 8.56
N ILE A 12 -22.70 -20.24 8.34
CA ILE A 12 -22.85 -20.79 6.99
C ILE A 12 -24.01 -20.11 6.25
N SER A 13 -23.69 -19.55 5.08
CA SER A 13 -24.66 -18.98 4.16
C SER A 13 -25.38 -20.07 3.35
N PRO A 14 -26.70 -19.93 3.07
CA PRO A 14 -27.38 -20.78 2.11
C PRO A 14 -27.01 -20.46 0.65
N ASN A 15 -26.37 -19.31 0.38
CA ASN A 15 -26.04 -18.84 -0.95
C ASN A 15 -24.76 -19.50 -1.47
N LYS A 16 -24.82 -20.80 -1.79
CA LYS A 16 -23.69 -21.59 -2.25
C LYS A 16 -24.10 -22.66 -3.25
N THR A 17 -23.14 -23.18 -4.00
CA THR A 17 -23.31 -24.41 -4.79
C THR A 17 -22.45 -25.50 -4.17
N SER A 18 -23.06 -26.65 -3.85
CA SER A 18 -22.40 -27.75 -3.14
C SER A 18 -22.53 -29.05 -3.95
N PRO A 19 -21.43 -29.77 -4.21
CA PRO A 19 -20.04 -29.33 -4.02
C PRO A 19 -19.61 -28.29 -5.07
N ARG A 20 -18.43 -27.69 -4.90
CA ARG A 20 -17.74 -27.05 -6.04
C ARG A 20 -17.38 -28.12 -7.07
N ASN A 21 -17.33 -27.76 -8.35
CA ASN A 21 -17.05 -28.69 -9.45
C ASN A 21 -15.60 -28.64 -9.96
N HIS A 22 -14.73 -27.88 -9.29
CA HIS A 22 -13.33 -27.74 -9.65
C HIS A 22 -12.45 -27.83 -8.39
N LYS A 23 -11.20 -28.29 -8.56
CA LYS A 23 -10.21 -28.23 -7.49
C LYS A 23 -9.90 -26.76 -7.15
N ILE A 24 -9.66 -26.46 -5.88
CA ILE A 24 -9.11 -25.16 -5.49
C ILE A 24 -7.71 -25.01 -6.09
N ASP A 25 -7.55 -24.02 -6.96
CA ASP A 25 -6.27 -23.63 -7.56
C ASP A 25 -6.10 -22.12 -7.69
N THR A 26 -7.10 -21.34 -7.26
CA THR A 26 -7.18 -19.90 -7.42
C THR A 26 -7.54 -19.24 -6.08
N ILE A 27 -7.12 -17.99 -5.88
CA ILE A 27 -7.53 -17.17 -4.73
C ILE A 27 -8.15 -15.86 -5.24
N SER A 28 -9.31 -15.49 -4.71
CA SER A 28 -9.96 -14.20 -4.99
C SER A 28 -10.06 -13.39 -3.72
N ILE A 29 -9.36 -12.25 -3.69
CA ILE A 29 -9.38 -11.33 -2.55
C ILE A 29 -10.38 -10.23 -2.86
N HIS A 30 -11.27 -9.98 -1.90
CA HIS A 30 -12.34 -8.99 -1.94
C HIS A 30 -12.20 -8.01 -0.78
N CYS A 31 -12.92 -6.91 -0.88
CA CYS A 31 -13.10 -5.97 0.21
C CYS A 31 -14.60 -5.80 0.51
N MET A 32 -14.94 -5.65 1.78
CA MET A 32 -16.34 -5.52 2.22
C MET A 32 -16.97 -4.16 1.86
N ALA A 33 -16.18 -3.20 1.37
CA ALA A 33 -16.58 -1.81 1.12
C ALA A 33 -17.15 -1.14 2.39
N GLY A 34 -16.55 -1.47 3.53
CA GLY A 34 -16.90 -0.97 4.85
C GLY A 34 -16.26 -1.80 5.97
N ASP A 35 -16.35 -1.28 7.20
CA ASP A 35 -15.75 -1.92 8.38
C ASP A 35 -16.77 -2.84 9.08
N LEU A 36 -17.05 -3.99 8.46
CA LEU A 36 -17.96 -4.97 9.04
C LEU A 36 -17.19 -5.93 9.94
N SER A 37 -17.72 -6.16 11.15
CA SER A 37 -17.29 -7.30 11.95
C SER A 37 -17.58 -8.62 11.22
N VAL A 38 -16.88 -9.69 11.59
CA VAL A 38 -17.12 -11.01 11.00
C VAL A 38 -18.54 -11.54 11.23
N GLU A 39 -19.18 -11.18 12.35
CA GLU A 39 -20.59 -11.48 12.61
C GLU A 39 -21.52 -10.69 11.70
N THR A 40 -21.22 -9.40 11.50
CA THR A 40 -22.03 -8.51 10.66
C THR A 40 -21.98 -8.94 9.20
N CYS A 41 -20.78 -9.28 8.68
CA CYS A 41 -20.63 -9.85 7.35
C CYS A 41 -21.35 -11.22 7.23
N GLY A 42 -21.30 -12.06 8.27
CA GLY A 42 -22.09 -13.29 8.33
C GLY A 42 -23.60 -13.06 8.29
N ASN A 43 -24.10 -11.99 8.94
CA ASN A 43 -25.51 -11.60 8.87
C ASN A 43 -25.92 -11.11 7.48
N VAL A 44 -25.02 -10.41 6.78
CA VAL A 44 -25.21 -9.97 5.38
C VAL A 44 -25.45 -11.18 4.48
N PHE A 45 -24.67 -12.25 4.64
CA PHE A 45 -24.78 -13.46 3.80
C PHE A 45 -25.84 -14.48 4.26
N ALA A 46 -26.48 -14.29 5.40
CA ALA A 46 -27.41 -15.27 5.96
C ALA A 46 -28.73 -15.44 5.17
N PRO A 47 -29.38 -14.38 4.66
CA PRO A 47 -30.64 -14.53 3.91
C PRO A 47 -30.40 -15.16 2.54
N SER A 48 -31.25 -16.10 2.13
CA SER A 48 -31.22 -16.64 0.75
C SER A 48 -31.52 -15.57 -0.30
N SER A 49 -32.24 -14.50 0.06
CA SER A 49 -32.48 -13.35 -0.82
C SER A 49 -31.21 -12.54 -1.14
N ARG A 50 -30.12 -12.71 -0.37
CA ARG A 50 -28.85 -12.01 -0.62
C ARG A 50 -28.23 -12.40 -1.96
N GLN A 51 -28.36 -13.67 -2.35
CA GLN A 51 -27.76 -14.21 -3.59
C GLN A 51 -26.25 -13.92 -3.73
N ALA A 52 -25.54 -13.84 -2.60
CA ALA A 52 -24.10 -13.61 -2.52
C ALA A 52 -23.51 -14.23 -1.26
N SER A 53 -22.25 -14.64 -1.33
CA SER A 53 -21.45 -15.17 -0.22
C SER A 53 -19.96 -15.15 -0.54
N SER A 54 -19.11 -15.30 0.46
CA SER A 54 -17.70 -15.65 0.31
C SER A 54 -17.38 -16.93 1.07
N ASN A 55 -16.22 -17.54 0.82
CA ASN A 55 -15.75 -18.64 1.65
C ASN A 55 -15.37 -18.14 3.04
N TYR A 56 -14.56 -17.07 3.08
CA TYR A 56 -14.07 -16.47 4.33
C TYR A 56 -14.37 -14.96 4.42
N GLY A 57 -14.39 -14.47 5.66
CA GLY A 57 -14.39 -13.04 5.99
C GLY A 57 -13.29 -12.72 7.01
N ILE A 58 -12.72 -11.52 6.91
CA ILE A 58 -11.71 -11.00 7.84
C ILE A 58 -12.17 -9.63 8.36
N GLY A 59 -12.34 -9.49 9.67
CA GLY A 59 -12.65 -8.21 10.31
C GLY A 59 -11.41 -7.32 10.44
N SER A 60 -11.60 -6.01 10.64
CA SER A 60 -10.50 -5.05 10.89
C SER A 60 -9.71 -5.34 12.18
N ASP A 61 -10.26 -6.18 13.06
CA ASP A 61 -9.59 -6.71 14.24
C ASP A 61 -8.69 -7.93 13.96
N GLY A 62 -8.66 -8.43 12.71
CA GLY A 62 -7.90 -9.61 12.28
C GLY A 62 -8.60 -10.94 12.55
N ARG A 63 -9.84 -10.95 13.04
CA ARG A 63 -10.61 -12.18 13.21
C ARG A 63 -11.01 -12.76 11.86
N ILE A 64 -10.89 -14.08 11.73
CA ILE A 64 -11.23 -14.82 10.51
C ILE A 64 -12.51 -15.62 10.76
N ALA A 65 -13.44 -15.54 9.80
CA ALA A 65 -14.68 -16.29 9.80
C ALA A 65 -14.87 -17.10 8.53
N MET A 66 -15.69 -18.14 8.63
CA MET A 66 -16.13 -18.96 7.50
C MET A 66 -17.63 -18.80 7.26
N TYR A 67 -18.00 -18.50 6.01
CA TYR A 67 -19.39 -18.39 5.57
C TYR A 67 -19.78 -19.45 4.55
N VAL A 68 -18.81 -19.99 3.80
CA VAL A 68 -19.01 -21.15 2.92
C VAL A 68 -17.78 -22.05 3.03
N GLU A 69 -18.00 -23.33 3.32
CA GLU A 69 -16.92 -24.32 3.39
C GLU A 69 -16.15 -24.40 2.07
N GLU A 70 -14.85 -24.69 2.13
CA GLU A 70 -14.00 -24.78 0.93
C GLU A 70 -14.40 -25.92 -0.01
N LYS A 71 -15.09 -26.97 0.44
CA LYS A 71 -15.64 -28.00 -0.47
C LYS A 71 -16.80 -27.48 -1.34
N ASP A 72 -17.36 -26.33 -0.99
CA ASP A 72 -18.48 -25.70 -1.67
C ASP A 72 -18.01 -24.43 -2.41
N ARG A 73 -18.77 -24.06 -3.44
CA ARG A 73 -18.58 -22.83 -4.20
C ARG A 73 -19.39 -21.72 -3.55
N SER A 74 -18.72 -20.64 -3.14
CA SER A 74 -19.35 -19.37 -2.76
C SER A 74 -19.86 -18.61 -4.00
N TRP A 75 -20.76 -17.63 -3.81
CA TRP A 75 -21.29 -16.80 -4.90
C TRP A 75 -20.74 -15.39 -4.75
N CYS A 76 -19.51 -15.17 -5.20
CA CYS A 76 -18.72 -14.01 -4.78
C CYS A 76 -18.34 -13.10 -5.94
N THR A 77 -17.62 -13.63 -6.94
CA THR A 77 -17.02 -12.79 -8.01
C THR A 77 -17.96 -12.43 -9.14
N SER A 78 -19.24 -12.84 -9.08
CA SER A 78 -20.14 -12.79 -10.24
C SER A 78 -19.69 -13.69 -11.41
N SER A 79 -18.80 -14.65 -11.15
CA SER A 79 -18.34 -15.63 -12.14
C SER A 79 -18.34 -17.02 -11.50
N ALA A 80 -19.32 -17.85 -11.86
CA ALA A 80 -19.40 -19.22 -11.35
C ALA A 80 -18.18 -20.06 -11.78
N SER A 81 -17.63 -19.82 -12.97
CA SER A 81 -16.41 -20.49 -13.42
C SER A 81 -15.20 -20.14 -12.56
N ASN A 82 -15.07 -18.89 -12.13
CA ASN A 82 -14.00 -18.47 -11.21
C ASN A 82 -14.25 -18.98 -9.79
N ASP A 83 -15.45 -18.81 -9.26
CA ASP A 83 -15.78 -19.16 -7.87
C ASP A 83 -15.66 -20.67 -7.60
N ASN A 84 -15.85 -21.53 -8.61
CA ASN A 84 -15.57 -22.97 -8.46
C ASN A 84 -14.07 -23.26 -8.21
N ARG A 85 -13.18 -22.44 -8.78
CA ARG A 85 -11.72 -22.57 -8.67
C ARG A 85 -11.15 -21.83 -7.47
N ALA A 86 -11.80 -20.72 -7.10
CA ALA A 86 -11.29 -19.78 -6.12
C ALA A 86 -11.71 -20.14 -4.69
N VAL A 87 -10.81 -19.88 -3.74
CA VAL A 87 -11.24 -19.52 -2.39
C VAL A 87 -11.43 -18.01 -2.36
N THR A 88 -12.63 -17.55 -1.98
CA THR A 88 -13.00 -16.13 -1.97
C THR A 88 -12.95 -15.58 -0.54
N ILE A 89 -12.35 -14.41 -0.36
CA ILE A 89 -12.06 -13.83 0.96
C ILE A 89 -12.53 -12.38 0.97
N GLU A 90 -13.50 -12.05 1.81
CA GLU A 90 -13.92 -10.67 2.07
C GLU A 90 -13.09 -10.07 3.20
N VAL A 91 -12.53 -8.87 3.01
CA VAL A 91 -11.70 -8.19 4.01
C VAL A 91 -12.33 -6.85 4.37
N ALA A 92 -12.53 -6.59 5.66
CA ALA A 92 -13.10 -5.34 6.15
C ALA A 92 -12.16 -4.16 5.84
N ASN A 93 -12.76 -3.02 5.48
CA ASN A 93 -12.04 -1.78 5.23
C ASN A 93 -12.22 -0.83 6.42
N ASP A 94 -11.13 -0.36 7.02
CA ASP A 94 -11.15 0.66 8.08
C ASP A 94 -10.98 2.08 7.52
N GLY A 95 -10.87 2.23 6.20
CA GLY A 95 -10.91 3.50 5.48
C GLY A 95 -11.87 3.50 4.29
N GLY A 96 -12.35 4.68 3.90
CA GLY A 96 -13.26 4.89 2.77
C GLY A 96 -12.54 5.00 1.42
N ALA A 97 -13.29 5.41 0.40
CA ALA A 97 -12.79 5.55 -0.97
C ALA A 97 -11.61 6.55 -1.07
N GLU A 98 -11.59 7.58 -0.23
CA GLU A 98 -10.52 8.58 -0.11
C GLU A 98 -9.16 7.99 0.32
N THR A 99 -9.20 6.84 0.98
CA THR A 99 -7.99 6.08 1.38
C THR A 99 -7.66 4.95 0.41
N GLY A 100 -8.41 4.85 -0.70
CA GLY A 100 -8.34 3.70 -1.61
C GLY A 100 -8.95 2.43 -1.01
N TRP A 101 -9.85 2.55 -0.04
CA TRP A 101 -10.41 1.44 0.76
C TRP A 101 -9.35 0.75 1.62
N HIS A 102 -8.69 1.53 2.48
CA HIS A 102 -7.66 1.02 3.39
C HIS A 102 -8.15 -0.19 4.21
N VAL A 103 -7.21 -1.09 4.52
CA VAL A 103 -7.43 -2.28 5.35
C VAL A 103 -6.44 -2.22 6.50
N SER A 104 -6.90 -2.48 7.72
CA SER A 104 -6.06 -2.42 8.91
C SER A 104 -4.88 -3.41 8.85
N ASP A 105 -3.79 -3.09 9.53
CA ASP A 105 -2.62 -3.97 9.62
C ASP A 105 -2.96 -5.36 10.18
N LYS A 106 -3.93 -5.43 11.10
CA LYS A 106 -4.39 -6.70 11.69
C LYS A 106 -5.11 -7.55 10.65
N ALA A 107 -6.01 -6.95 9.88
CA ALA A 107 -6.73 -7.63 8.81
C ALA A 107 -5.77 -8.05 7.68
N TYR A 108 -4.82 -7.19 7.31
CA TYR A 108 -3.80 -7.51 6.31
C TYR A 108 -2.90 -8.68 6.75
N LYS A 109 -2.45 -8.69 8.01
CA LYS A 109 -1.70 -9.82 8.57
C LYS A 109 -2.52 -11.12 8.55
N ALA A 110 -3.78 -11.06 8.99
CA ALA A 110 -4.69 -12.20 8.98
C ALA A 110 -4.95 -12.73 7.55
N LEU A 111 -5.03 -11.83 6.57
CA LEU A 111 -5.13 -12.19 5.14
C LEU A 111 -3.90 -12.98 4.69
N LEU A 112 -2.69 -12.52 5.01
CA LEU A 112 -1.46 -13.25 4.67
C LEU A 112 -1.40 -14.63 5.34
N ASP A 113 -1.81 -14.72 6.61
CA ASP A 113 -1.86 -15.98 7.37
C ASP A 113 -2.86 -16.97 6.73
N LEU A 114 -4.07 -16.49 6.40
CA LEU A 114 -5.13 -17.29 5.78
C LEU A 114 -4.76 -17.74 4.36
N VAL A 115 -4.25 -16.84 3.52
CA VAL A 115 -3.84 -17.16 2.14
C VAL A 115 -2.70 -18.19 2.15
N THR A 116 -1.73 -18.06 3.05
CA THR A 116 -0.65 -19.04 3.23
C THR A 116 -1.20 -20.42 3.61
N ASP A 117 -2.12 -20.46 4.57
CA ASP A 117 -2.78 -21.70 5.01
C ASP A 117 -3.60 -22.36 3.87
N ILE A 118 -4.38 -21.58 3.12
CA ILE A 118 -5.12 -22.06 1.95
C ILE A 118 -4.17 -22.68 0.93
N CYS A 119 -3.05 -22.01 0.63
CA CYS A 119 -2.06 -22.50 -0.32
C CYS A 119 -1.50 -23.86 0.12
N ARG A 120 -1.10 -23.98 1.39
CA ARG A 120 -0.55 -25.23 1.95
C ARG A 120 -1.57 -26.38 1.88
N ARG A 121 -2.80 -26.16 2.34
CA ARG A 121 -3.84 -27.21 2.39
C ARG A 121 -4.30 -27.66 1.01
N ASN A 122 -4.30 -26.77 0.01
CA ASN A 122 -4.79 -27.07 -1.33
C ASN A 122 -3.67 -27.42 -2.33
N GLY A 123 -2.40 -27.41 -1.88
CA GLY A 123 -1.25 -27.74 -2.71
C GLY A 123 -0.93 -26.68 -3.77
N ILE A 124 -1.28 -25.43 -3.52
CA ILE A 124 -0.87 -24.28 -4.35
C ILE A 124 0.56 -23.95 -3.96
N LYS A 125 1.52 -24.43 -4.76
CA LYS A 125 2.96 -24.30 -4.47
C LYS A 125 3.46 -22.86 -4.54
N ARG A 126 2.78 -22.01 -5.32
CA ARG A 126 3.16 -20.62 -5.55
C ARG A 126 1.94 -19.77 -5.89
N LEU A 127 1.90 -18.57 -5.34
CA LEU A 127 0.93 -17.54 -5.68
C LEU A 127 1.52 -16.63 -6.76
N LEU A 128 0.77 -16.42 -7.85
CA LEU A 128 1.22 -15.72 -9.05
C LEU A 128 0.28 -14.56 -9.35
N TRP A 129 0.85 -13.37 -9.50
CA TRP A 129 0.13 -12.15 -9.87
C TRP A 129 0.88 -11.39 -10.95
N LYS A 130 0.19 -11.13 -12.07
CA LYS A 130 0.65 -10.24 -13.16
C LYS A 130 -0.26 -9.03 -13.33
N GLY A 131 -1.43 -9.02 -12.67
CA GLY A 131 -2.43 -7.97 -12.84
C GLY A 131 -3.08 -7.99 -14.23
N ASP A 132 -3.04 -9.13 -14.92
CA ASP A 132 -3.52 -9.25 -16.29
C ASP A 132 -4.81 -10.08 -16.34
N LYS A 133 -5.91 -9.43 -16.72
CA LYS A 133 -7.23 -10.07 -16.87
C LYS A 133 -7.22 -11.17 -17.94
N ALA A 134 -6.36 -11.10 -18.96
CA ALA A 134 -6.26 -12.12 -20.00
C ALA A 134 -5.70 -13.46 -19.48
N LEU A 135 -5.08 -13.46 -18.31
CA LEU A 135 -4.51 -14.67 -17.68
C LEU A 135 -5.48 -15.39 -16.75
N ILE A 136 -6.74 -14.96 -16.65
CA ILE A 136 -7.76 -15.66 -15.86
C ILE A 136 -7.86 -17.12 -16.32
N GLY A 137 -7.63 -18.02 -15.36
CA GLY A 137 -7.68 -19.46 -15.56
C GLY A 137 -6.40 -20.12 -16.09
N GLN A 138 -5.38 -19.34 -16.43
CA GLN A 138 -4.02 -19.81 -16.76
C GLN A 138 -3.16 -19.85 -15.48
N VAL A 139 -3.44 -20.81 -14.60
CA VAL A 139 -2.92 -20.85 -13.20
C VAL A 139 -1.41 -21.07 -13.09
N ASP A 140 -0.76 -21.50 -14.15
CA ASP A 140 0.69 -21.54 -14.31
C ASP A 140 1.32 -20.15 -14.49
N LYS A 141 0.50 -19.14 -14.84
CA LYS A 141 0.94 -17.75 -15.06
C LYS A 141 0.34 -16.77 -14.05
N GLN A 142 -0.90 -17.01 -13.61
CA GLN A 142 -1.61 -16.20 -12.63
C GLN A 142 -2.73 -17.01 -11.97
N ASN A 143 -2.72 -17.08 -10.64
CA ASN A 143 -3.73 -17.80 -9.86
C ASN A 143 -4.36 -16.95 -8.75
N MET A 144 -4.19 -15.64 -8.85
CA MET A 144 -4.97 -14.66 -8.11
C MET A 144 -5.91 -13.92 -9.06
N THR A 145 -7.12 -13.64 -8.60
CA THR A 145 -8.13 -12.91 -9.36
C THR A 145 -8.84 -11.89 -8.49
N VAL A 146 -9.46 -10.90 -9.12
CA VAL A 146 -10.19 -9.81 -8.43
C VAL A 146 -11.58 -9.61 -9.01
N HIS A 147 -12.54 -9.20 -8.18
CA HIS A 147 -13.94 -9.04 -8.59
C HIS A 147 -14.13 -8.05 -9.74
N ARG A 148 -13.36 -6.95 -9.76
CA ARG A 148 -13.38 -5.93 -10.83
C ARG A 148 -13.12 -6.48 -12.24
N TRP A 149 -12.62 -7.71 -12.38
CA TRP A 149 -12.45 -8.35 -13.68
C TRP A 149 -13.72 -9.03 -14.20
N PHE A 150 -14.67 -9.38 -13.33
CA PHE A 150 -15.87 -10.15 -13.67
C PHE A 150 -17.15 -9.31 -13.65
N ALA A 151 -17.14 -8.17 -12.95
CA ALA A 151 -18.26 -7.23 -12.90
C ALA A 151 -17.76 -5.78 -12.82
N ALA A 152 -18.61 -4.82 -13.20
CA ALA A 152 -18.33 -3.38 -13.08
C ALA A 152 -18.35 -2.93 -11.60
N LYS A 153 -17.26 -3.24 -10.89
CA LYS A 153 -17.06 -3.03 -9.46
C LYS A 153 -15.64 -2.54 -9.20
N ALA A 154 -15.45 -1.76 -8.13
CA ALA A 154 -14.11 -1.35 -7.68
C ALA A 154 -13.43 -2.37 -6.75
N CYS A 155 -14.09 -3.46 -6.36
CA CYS A 155 -13.54 -4.47 -5.45
C CYS A 155 -12.28 -5.15 -6.05
N PRO A 156 -11.16 -5.29 -5.28
CA PRO A 156 -11.03 -5.18 -3.82
C PRO A 156 -10.60 -3.80 -3.27
N GLY A 157 -10.97 -2.72 -3.95
CA GLY A 157 -10.43 -1.40 -3.66
C GLY A 157 -8.99 -1.26 -4.15
N ASP A 158 -8.47 -0.04 -4.14
CA ASP A 158 -7.14 0.22 -4.69
C ASP A 158 -6.02 -0.18 -3.72
N TYR A 159 -6.27 -0.10 -2.41
CA TYR A 159 -5.34 -0.55 -1.38
C TYR A 159 -4.94 -2.01 -1.59
N LEU A 160 -5.89 -2.94 -1.55
CA LEU A 160 -5.58 -4.36 -1.74
C LEU A 160 -5.13 -4.63 -3.17
N TYR A 161 -5.76 -4.05 -4.20
CA TYR A 161 -5.38 -4.29 -5.60
C TYR A 161 -3.91 -3.97 -5.86
N ASN A 162 -3.42 -2.83 -5.38
CA ASN A 162 -2.02 -2.41 -5.52
C ASN A 162 -1.05 -3.27 -4.69
N LEU A 163 -1.53 -3.91 -3.62
CA LEU A 163 -0.75 -4.82 -2.77
C LEU A 163 -0.75 -6.29 -3.24
N HIS A 164 -1.52 -6.68 -4.26
CA HIS A 164 -1.60 -8.09 -4.69
C HIS A 164 -0.22 -8.69 -5.03
N GLY A 165 0.67 -7.92 -5.66
CA GLY A 165 2.04 -8.36 -5.92
C GLY A 165 2.84 -8.61 -4.64
N GLN A 166 2.67 -7.75 -3.63
CA GLN A 166 3.34 -7.89 -2.32
C GLN A 166 2.77 -9.05 -1.51
N ILE A 167 1.44 -9.24 -1.55
CA ILE A 167 0.76 -10.40 -0.96
C ILE A 167 1.31 -11.69 -1.56
N ALA A 168 1.40 -11.77 -2.89
CA ALA A 168 1.97 -12.94 -3.58
C ALA A 168 3.42 -13.19 -3.17
N ALA A 169 4.26 -12.15 -3.13
CA ALA A 169 5.66 -12.27 -2.72
C ALA A 169 5.81 -12.78 -1.28
N GLU A 170 5.09 -12.18 -0.33
CA GLU A 170 5.17 -12.54 1.08
C GLU A 170 4.61 -13.94 1.35
N VAL A 171 3.50 -14.33 0.71
CA VAL A 171 2.98 -15.69 0.80
C VAL A 171 3.98 -16.70 0.22
N ASN A 172 4.59 -16.40 -0.94
CA ASN A 172 5.60 -17.28 -1.54
C ASN A 172 6.82 -17.46 -0.63
N LYS A 173 7.27 -16.39 0.01
CA LYS A 173 8.32 -16.45 1.03
C LYS A 173 7.93 -17.38 2.19
N ARG A 174 6.70 -17.28 2.70
CA ARG A 174 6.17 -18.16 3.77
C ARG A 174 5.97 -19.60 3.33
N LEU A 175 5.76 -19.84 2.04
CA LEU A 175 5.70 -21.17 1.44
C LEU A 175 7.09 -21.78 1.21
N GLY A 176 8.18 -21.03 1.43
CA GLY A 176 9.54 -21.49 1.19
C GLY A 176 9.86 -21.61 -0.30
N VAL A 177 9.13 -20.89 -1.16
CA VAL A 177 9.48 -20.77 -2.58
C VAL A 177 10.81 -20.02 -2.63
N PRO A 178 11.87 -20.60 -3.22
CA PRO A 178 13.12 -19.89 -3.39
C PRO A 178 12.86 -18.57 -4.10
N GLU A 179 13.49 -17.49 -3.66
CA GLU A 179 13.49 -16.27 -4.45
C GLU A 179 14.03 -16.62 -5.84
N GLU A 180 13.13 -16.61 -6.83
CA GLU A 180 13.58 -16.47 -8.20
C GLU A 180 14.30 -15.13 -8.26
N THR A 181 15.53 -15.14 -8.78
CA THR A 181 16.22 -13.91 -9.16
C THR A 181 15.21 -13.08 -9.94
N PRO A 182 14.77 -11.91 -9.44
CA PRO A 182 13.80 -11.12 -10.16
C PRO A 182 14.38 -10.90 -11.55
N ALA A 183 13.58 -11.16 -12.59
CA ALA A 183 13.80 -10.42 -13.83
C ALA A 183 13.91 -8.95 -13.40
N PRO A 184 14.96 -8.23 -13.81
CA PRO A 184 15.32 -6.95 -13.22
C PRO A 184 14.05 -6.12 -13.07
N ALA A 185 13.79 -5.67 -11.85
CA ALA A 185 12.73 -4.69 -11.61
C ALA A 185 12.92 -3.61 -12.69
N PRO A 186 11.85 -3.10 -13.32
CA PRO A 186 12.01 -1.91 -14.14
C PRO A 186 12.73 -0.90 -13.24
N GLU A 187 13.93 -0.52 -13.66
CA GLU A 187 14.75 0.49 -12.99
C GLU A 187 13.84 1.63 -12.52
N PRO A 188 14.07 2.21 -11.33
CA PRO A 188 13.37 3.44 -10.96
C PRO A 188 13.60 4.47 -12.07
N LYS A 189 12.63 4.60 -12.97
CA LYS A 189 12.65 5.63 -14.01
C LYS A 189 12.24 6.91 -13.32
N THR A 190 13.23 7.74 -13.00
CA THR A 190 12.97 9.14 -12.69
C THR A 190 12.34 9.79 -13.93
N LEU A 191 11.03 10.01 -13.88
CA LEU A 191 10.30 10.73 -14.92
C LEU A 191 10.31 12.22 -14.56
N TYR A 192 10.97 13.02 -15.39
CA TYR A 192 10.84 14.47 -15.33
C TYR A 192 9.61 14.90 -16.12
N ARG A 193 8.70 15.63 -15.47
CA ARG A 193 7.52 16.20 -16.13
C ARG A 193 7.83 17.62 -16.56
N VAL A 194 7.49 17.96 -17.81
CA VAL A 194 7.55 19.33 -18.31
C VAL A 194 6.14 19.89 -18.33
N GLN A 195 5.93 20.99 -17.63
CA GLN A 195 4.66 21.71 -17.66
C GLN A 195 4.67 22.68 -18.85
N ILE A 196 3.73 22.49 -19.77
CA ILE A 196 3.59 23.29 -20.99
C ILE A 196 2.60 24.46 -20.86
N GLY A 197 2.01 24.64 -19.67
CA GLY A 197 1.16 25.79 -19.33
C GLY A 197 0.52 25.69 -17.94
N ALA A 198 0.10 26.82 -17.39
CA ALA A 198 -0.76 26.93 -16.20
C ALA A 198 -1.90 27.90 -16.54
N TYR A 199 -3.14 27.47 -16.32
CA TYR A 199 -4.31 28.24 -16.71
C TYR A 199 -5.30 28.33 -15.54
N SER A 200 -5.77 29.53 -15.23
CA SER A 200 -6.85 29.77 -14.27
C SER A 200 -8.25 29.46 -14.83
N VAL A 201 -8.34 29.19 -16.14
CA VAL A 201 -9.57 28.86 -16.86
C VAL A 201 -9.37 27.51 -17.55
N LYS A 202 -10.22 26.54 -17.20
CA LYS A 202 -10.14 25.15 -17.70
C LYS A 202 -10.12 25.05 -19.23
N ALA A 203 -10.96 25.83 -19.91
CA ALA A 203 -11.03 25.85 -21.37
C ALA A 203 -9.68 26.17 -22.03
N ASN A 204 -8.85 27.01 -21.41
CA ASN A 204 -7.52 27.35 -21.93
C ASN A 204 -6.53 26.18 -21.74
N ALA A 205 -6.65 25.44 -20.64
CA ALA A 205 -5.86 24.22 -20.42
C ALA A 205 -6.24 23.12 -21.42
N GLU A 206 -7.53 22.97 -21.71
CA GLU A 206 -8.03 22.02 -22.71
C GLU A 206 -7.56 22.37 -24.14
N ALA A 207 -7.60 23.64 -24.51
CA ALA A 207 -7.07 24.10 -25.78
C ALA A 207 -5.55 23.85 -25.90
N CYS A 208 -4.78 24.05 -24.83
CA CYS A 208 -3.36 23.74 -24.78
C CYS A 208 -3.11 22.22 -24.89
N LEU A 209 -3.90 21.41 -24.19
CA LEU A 209 -3.84 19.95 -24.25
C LEU A 209 -4.09 19.43 -25.67
N GLN A 210 -5.09 19.96 -26.37
CA GLN A 210 -5.39 19.58 -27.75
C GLN A 210 -4.23 19.92 -28.69
N LYS A 211 -3.63 21.10 -28.54
CA LYS A 211 -2.45 21.49 -29.33
C LYS A 211 -1.26 20.56 -29.04
N ALA A 212 -1.02 20.22 -27.78
CA ALA A 212 0.05 19.30 -27.39
C ALA A 212 -0.15 17.91 -28.02
N LYS A 213 -1.36 17.37 -27.97
CA LYS A 213 -1.69 16.08 -28.58
C LYS A 213 -1.54 16.13 -30.10
N ALA A 214 -2.00 17.19 -30.75
CA ALA A 214 -1.82 17.39 -32.19
C ALA A 214 -0.34 17.52 -32.60
N ALA A 215 0.51 18.04 -31.70
CA ALA A 215 1.96 18.11 -31.87
C ALA A 215 2.70 16.80 -31.53
N GLY A 216 1.97 15.71 -31.24
CA GLY A 216 2.54 14.38 -31.00
C GLY A 216 2.71 13.98 -29.53
N PHE A 217 2.34 14.84 -28.57
CA PHE A 217 2.36 14.51 -27.13
C PHE A 217 1.07 13.79 -26.73
N ALA A 218 0.89 12.55 -27.20
CA ALA A 218 -0.34 11.77 -27.01
C ALA A 218 -0.71 11.56 -25.52
N ASP A 219 0.31 11.42 -24.67
CA ASP A 219 0.18 11.18 -23.22
C ASP A 219 0.06 12.47 -22.39
N ALA A 220 -0.08 13.64 -23.03
CA ALA A 220 -0.35 14.87 -22.29
C ALA A 220 -1.70 14.79 -21.54
N PHE A 221 -1.76 15.39 -20.36
CA PHE A 221 -2.96 15.47 -19.52
C PHE A 221 -3.00 16.77 -18.72
N ILE A 222 -4.18 17.13 -18.23
CA ILE A 222 -4.37 18.28 -17.32
C ILE A 222 -4.33 17.75 -15.89
N VAL A 223 -3.53 18.40 -15.04
CA VAL A 223 -3.59 18.24 -13.58
C VAL A 223 -4.50 19.34 -13.04
N GLU A 224 -5.61 18.97 -12.41
CA GLU A 224 -6.45 19.94 -11.70
C GLU A 224 -5.88 20.14 -10.30
N GLU A 225 -5.33 21.33 -10.05
CA GLU A 225 -4.90 21.76 -8.72
C GLU A 225 -5.95 22.72 -8.15
N SER A 226 -6.71 22.27 -7.15
CA SER A 226 -7.54 23.15 -6.34
C SER A 226 -6.65 23.90 -5.35
N LYS A 227 -6.51 25.22 -5.52
CA LYS A 227 -5.82 26.07 -4.55
C LYS A 227 -6.60 26.16 -3.23
N GLY A 228 -6.45 25.16 -2.38
CA GLY A 228 -6.56 25.30 -0.93
C GLY A 228 -5.17 25.60 -0.39
N GLN A 229 -4.87 26.89 -0.21
CA GLN A 229 -3.59 27.45 0.25
C GLN A 229 -2.37 27.11 -0.62
N ALA A 230 -1.70 28.15 -1.11
CA ALA A 230 -0.30 28.00 -1.46
C ALA A 230 0.40 27.41 -0.24
N ALA A 231 0.94 26.19 -0.37
CA ALA A 231 1.99 25.78 0.54
C ALA A 231 3.06 26.87 0.41
N ALA A 232 3.29 27.59 1.51
CA ALA A 232 4.45 28.45 1.63
C ALA A 232 5.67 27.62 1.17
N PRO A 233 6.70 28.24 0.54
CA PRO A 233 7.94 27.54 0.26
C PRO A 233 8.33 26.79 1.54
N ALA A 234 8.61 25.48 1.42
CA ALA A 234 9.01 24.67 2.56
C ALA A 234 10.05 25.48 3.35
N PRO A 235 9.86 25.67 4.68
CA PRO A 235 10.78 26.48 5.46
C PRO A 235 12.18 25.97 5.20
N ALA A 236 13.11 26.89 4.91
CA ALA A 236 14.51 26.57 4.67
C ALA A 236 15.00 25.60 5.76
N PRO A 237 15.82 24.59 5.43
CA PRO A 237 16.29 23.61 6.39
C PRO A 237 16.77 24.28 7.67
N GLN A 238 16.08 24.03 8.78
CA GLN A 238 16.42 24.63 10.07
C GLN A 238 17.42 23.73 10.80
N ILE A 239 18.41 24.36 11.41
CA ILE A 239 19.34 23.69 12.31
C ILE A 239 18.58 23.29 13.58
N THR A 240 18.56 22.00 13.89
CA THR A 240 17.94 21.41 15.08
C THR A 240 18.98 20.59 15.87
N ALA A 241 18.62 20.12 17.07
CA ALA A 241 19.46 19.16 17.78
C ALA A 241 19.59 17.87 16.94
N GLY A 242 20.82 17.42 16.73
CA GLY A 242 21.18 16.32 15.83
C GLY A 242 21.65 16.76 14.45
N SER A 243 21.44 18.02 14.03
CA SER A 243 21.92 18.50 12.73
C SER A 243 23.45 18.46 12.64
N THR A 244 23.94 18.07 11.47
CA THR A 244 25.34 18.25 11.08
C THR A 244 25.53 19.67 10.57
N VAL A 245 26.52 20.37 11.13
CA VAL A 245 26.76 21.79 10.85
C VAL A 245 28.24 22.10 10.71
N ARG A 246 28.52 23.14 9.92
CA ARG A 246 29.83 23.78 9.82
C ARG A 246 29.82 25.14 10.49
N VAL A 247 30.85 25.43 11.28
CA VAL A 247 31.05 26.75 11.90
C VAL A 247 31.64 27.70 10.85
N LYS A 248 31.06 28.89 10.70
CA LYS A 248 31.56 29.93 9.80
C LYS A 248 32.93 30.42 10.25
N GLU A 249 33.81 30.68 9.29
CA GLU A 249 35.17 31.17 9.56
C GLU A 249 35.12 32.47 10.39
N GLY A 250 35.96 32.56 11.43
CA GLY A 250 36.02 33.72 12.32
C GLY A 250 34.90 33.84 13.35
N ALA A 251 33.96 32.89 13.39
CA ALA A 251 32.96 32.81 14.46
C ALA A 251 33.62 32.64 15.83
N LYS A 252 32.98 33.19 16.86
CA LYS A 252 33.46 33.11 18.24
C LYS A 252 32.66 32.10 19.02
N THR A 253 33.17 31.69 20.18
CA THR A 253 32.32 31.07 21.19
C THR A 253 31.17 32.02 21.53
N TYR A 254 30.10 31.47 22.10
CA TYR A 254 28.91 32.23 22.45
C TYR A 254 29.21 33.40 23.41
N THR A 255 30.25 33.27 24.25
CA THR A 255 30.72 34.31 25.17
C THR A 255 31.82 35.22 24.60
N GLY A 256 32.15 35.10 23.31
CA GLY A 256 33.09 35.97 22.60
C GLY A 256 34.56 35.52 22.60
N GLY A 257 34.86 34.30 23.04
CA GLY A 257 36.19 33.70 22.96
C GLY A 257 36.54 33.21 21.56
N GLY A 258 37.83 33.11 21.24
CA GLY A 258 38.27 32.52 19.96
C GLY A 258 38.06 31.01 19.91
N LEU A 259 37.83 30.46 18.72
CA LEU A 259 37.83 29.02 18.46
C LEU A 259 39.16 28.61 17.81
N ALA A 260 39.61 27.39 18.10
CA ALA A 260 40.77 26.81 17.41
C ALA A 260 40.48 26.63 15.92
N SER A 261 41.49 26.82 15.06
CA SER A 261 41.34 26.84 13.60
C SER A 261 40.69 25.57 13.03
N PHE A 262 40.96 24.41 13.62
CA PHE A 262 40.38 23.14 13.19
C PHE A 262 38.84 23.07 13.35
N VAL A 263 38.24 23.95 14.17
CA VAL A 263 36.79 23.98 14.40
C VAL A 263 36.05 24.46 13.15
N TYR A 264 36.63 25.36 12.36
CA TYR A 264 36.00 25.86 11.14
C TYR A 264 36.15 24.90 9.95
N GLY A 265 37.16 24.03 9.97
CA GLY A 265 37.48 23.12 8.87
C GLY A 265 36.73 21.79 8.87
N ARG A 266 35.89 21.51 9.87
CA ARG A 266 35.24 20.19 10.05
C ARG A 266 33.77 20.30 10.44
N ASP A 267 33.02 19.24 10.16
CA ASP A 267 31.62 19.12 10.56
C ASP A 267 31.47 18.76 12.04
N HIS A 268 30.43 19.30 12.65
CA HIS A 268 30.05 19.04 14.04
C HIS A 268 28.58 18.69 14.12
N THR A 269 28.19 18.03 15.20
CA THR A 269 26.79 17.74 15.50
C THR A 269 26.25 18.75 16.50
N VAL A 270 25.07 19.30 16.26
CA VAL A 270 24.39 20.14 17.26
C VAL A 270 23.83 19.23 18.36
N LYS A 271 24.32 19.40 19.59
CA LYS A 271 23.84 18.65 20.76
C LYS A 271 22.55 19.22 21.32
N GLU A 272 22.49 20.54 21.45
CA GLU A 272 21.34 21.27 22.00
C GLU A 272 21.28 22.68 21.42
N ILE A 273 20.07 23.24 21.40
CA ILE A 273 19.80 24.64 21.05
C ILE A 273 18.94 25.24 22.16
N SER A 274 19.31 26.44 22.61
CA SER A 274 18.51 27.23 23.54
C SER A 274 18.58 28.70 23.11
N GLY A 275 17.46 29.23 22.62
CA GLY A 275 17.43 30.55 21.97
C GLY A 275 18.33 30.60 20.74
N ASP A 276 19.24 31.57 20.69
CA ASP A 276 20.24 31.74 19.63
C ASP A 276 21.56 31.01 19.92
N ARG A 277 21.68 30.27 21.03
CA ARG A 277 22.85 29.49 21.41
C ARG A 277 22.73 28.04 20.95
N ALA A 278 23.76 27.53 20.26
CA ALA A 278 23.90 26.13 19.91
C ALA A 278 25.16 25.53 20.53
N VAL A 279 25.07 24.32 21.08
CA VAL A 279 26.24 23.53 21.53
C VAL A 279 26.60 22.53 20.45
N ILE A 280 27.84 22.58 19.99
CA ILE A 280 28.36 21.68 18.96
C ILE A 280 29.28 20.61 19.58
N THR A 281 29.23 19.40 19.03
CA THR A 281 30.05 18.26 19.42
C THR A 281 30.80 17.68 18.24
N PHE A 282 31.92 17.01 18.53
CA PHE A 282 32.67 16.21 17.56
C PHE A 282 33.01 14.88 18.23
N GLY A 283 32.62 13.76 17.60
CA GLY A 283 32.80 12.43 18.20
C GLY A 283 32.13 12.26 19.57
N GLY A 284 31.01 12.96 19.81
CA GLY A 284 30.28 12.95 21.09
C GLY A 284 30.85 13.88 22.17
N VAL A 285 32.01 14.50 21.96
CA VAL A 285 32.63 15.43 22.90
C VAL A 285 32.20 16.87 22.59
N VAL A 286 31.83 17.64 23.62
CA VAL A 286 31.46 19.06 23.46
C VAL A 286 32.67 19.87 22.99
N VAL A 287 32.52 20.58 21.88
CA VAL A 287 33.55 21.41 21.28
C VAL A 287 33.41 22.86 21.75
N ALA A 288 32.24 23.46 21.57
CA ALA A 288 31.96 24.83 21.97
C ALA A 288 30.46 25.11 21.99
N ALA A 289 30.06 26.17 22.70
CA ALA A 289 28.81 26.86 22.44
C ALA A 289 29.08 28.02 21.46
N VAL A 290 28.26 28.18 20.43
CA VAL A 290 28.35 29.24 19.42
C VAL A 290 26.96 29.82 19.13
N LYS A 291 26.90 30.94 18.40
CA LYS A 291 25.61 31.46 17.95
C LYS A 291 25.09 30.63 16.79
N LEU A 292 23.77 30.39 16.77
CA LEU A 292 23.10 29.64 15.72
C LEU A 292 23.30 30.29 14.34
N ALA A 293 23.36 31.61 14.30
CA ALA A 293 23.63 32.39 13.08
C ALA A 293 25.05 32.17 12.52
N ASP A 294 25.98 31.65 13.32
CA ASP A 294 27.35 31.36 12.92
C ASP A 294 27.53 29.92 12.42
N LEU A 295 26.42 29.18 12.30
CA LEU A 295 26.40 27.81 11.78
C LEU A 295 25.80 27.78 10.37
N THR A 296 26.21 26.77 9.61
CA THR A 296 25.65 26.42 8.31
C THR A 296 25.32 24.93 8.32
N LEU A 297 24.14 24.57 7.82
CA LEU A 297 23.74 23.16 7.68
C LEU A 297 24.57 22.51 6.57
N VAL A 298 24.98 21.26 6.78
CA VAL A 298 25.78 20.45 5.84
C VAL A 298 24.99 19.24 5.39
#